data_AF-A0A7S2N761-F1
#
_entry.id   AF-A0A7S2N761-F1
#
_cell.length_a   1.000
_cell.length_b   1.000
_cell.length_c   1.000
_cell.angle_alpha   90.00
_cell.angle_beta   90.00
_cell.angle_gamma   90.00
#
_symmetry.space_group_name_H-M   'P 1'
#
loop_
_entity.id
_entity.type
_entity.pdbx_description
1 polymer ?
#
loop_
_entity_poly.entity_id
_entity_poly.type
_entity_poly.pdbx_seq_one_letter_code
_entity_poly.pdbx_strand_id
1 'polypeptide(L)'
;ALEAGLDITALGKRTKVLHFVRHAQGFHNINPDVMTRPEGLDAELTEEGRVQCAALAQTIGNLKCDVIVTSPLTRTVQTAALSFRAQLSAGVPLVALESACV
;
A
#
# COMPACT_ATOMS: atom_id res chain seq x y z
N ALA A 1 7.62 22.21 3.73
CA ALA A 1 6.86 22.61 4.94
C ALA A 1 5.74 21.59 5.12
N LEU A 2 5.97 20.54 5.91
CA LEU A 2 5.03 19.46 6.12
C LEU A 2 4.95 19.14 7.62
N GLU A 3 4.56 20.11 8.44
CA GLU A 3 4.45 19.92 9.88
C GLU A 3 3.29 20.76 10.41
N ALA A 4 2.08 20.24 10.19
CA ALA A 4 0.94 20.45 11.06
C ALA A 4 0.15 19.14 11.06
N GLY A 5 0.83 18.06 11.44
CA GLY A 5 0.18 16.78 11.68
C GLY A 5 -0.80 16.95 12.84
N LEU A 6 -2.08 16.70 12.57
CA LEU A 6 -3.12 16.63 13.59
C LEU A 6 -2.63 15.68 14.68
N ASP A 7 -2.60 16.13 15.94
CA ASP A 7 -2.28 15.29 17.08
C ASP A 7 -3.42 14.26 17.29
N ILE A 8 -3.31 13.15 16.56
CA ILE A 8 -4.29 12.05 16.58
C ILE A 8 -4.36 11.37 17.95
N THR A 9 -3.37 11.59 18.83
CA THR A 9 -3.37 11.09 20.22
C THR A 9 -4.39 11.82 21.08
N ALA A 10 -4.85 13.02 20.69
CA ALA A 10 -5.92 13.76 21.35
C ALA A 10 -7.34 13.34 20.91
N LEU A 11 -7.46 12.53 19.84
CA LEU A 11 -8.74 12.04 19.35
C LEU A 11 -9.16 10.84 20.21
N GLY A 12 -10.16 11.04 21.08
CA GLY A 12 -10.60 10.05 22.08
C GLY A 12 -11.00 8.66 21.55
N LYS A 13 -11.39 7.76 22.48
CA LYS A 13 -11.67 6.30 22.30
C LYS A 13 -12.55 5.84 21.13
N ARG A 14 -13.15 6.76 20.35
CA ARG A 14 -14.09 6.48 19.24
C ARG A 14 -13.52 6.78 17.86
N THR A 15 -12.24 7.15 17.77
CA THR A 15 -11.61 7.51 16.50
C THR A 15 -10.92 6.32 15.86
N LYS A 16 -11.00 6.23 14.53
CA LYS A 16 -10.23 5.30 13.70
C LYS A 16 -9.34 6.10 12.78
N VAL A 17 -8.08 5.69 12.67
CA VAL A 17 -7.10 6.31 11.77
C VAL A 17 -6.95 5.41 10.56
N LEU A 18 -7.17 5.97 9.37
CA LEU A 18 -7.00 5.28 8.10
C LEU A 18 -5.85 5.93 7.34
N HIS A 19 -4.84 5.13 6.99
CA HIS A 19 -3.74 5.55 6.14
C HIS A 19 -3.97 5.06 4.72
N PHE A 20 -4.07 5.99 3.77
CA PHE A 20 -4.21 5.66 2.36
C PHE A 20 -2.85 5.62 1.68
N VAL A 21 -2.55 4.50 1.04
CA VAL A 21 -1.31 4.28 0.29
C VAL A 21 -1.67 3.90 -1.14
N ARG A 22 -1.12 4.63 -2.11
CA ARG A 22 -1.19 4.29 -3.52
C ARG A 22 -0.15 3.21 -3.84
N HIS A 23 -0.46 2.27 -4.73
CA HIS A 23 0.51 1.29 -5.21
C HIS A 23 1.73 1.97 -5.86
N ALA A 24 2.89 1.34 -5.75
CA ALA A 24 4.10 1.77 -6.42
C ALA A 24 4.01 1.56 -7.95
N GLN A 25 4.99 2.05 -8.70
CA GLN A 25 5.01 1.93 -10.15
C GLN A 25 4.94 0.46 -10.59
N GLY A 26 3.97 0.14 -11.45
CA GLY A 26 3.86 -1.15 -12.13
C GLY A 26 4.02 -1.01 -13.63
N PHE A 27 4.16 -2.13 -14.33
CA PHE A 27 4.39 -2.13 -15.79
C PHE A 27 3.29 -1.40 -16.58
N HIS A 28 2.05 -1.46 -16.09
CA HIS A 28 0.92 -0.70 -16.67
C HIS A 28 1.10 0.83 -16.63
N ASN A 29 1.97 1.36 -15.75
CA ASN A 29 2.25 2.80 -15.71
C ASN A 29 3.24 3.22 -16.79
N ILE A 30 4.18 2.35 -17.17
CA ILE A 30 5.21 2.64 -18.18
C ILE A 30 4.62 2.44 -19.58
N ASN A 31 3.83 1.39 -19.76
CA ASN A 31 3.19 1.09 -21.02
C ASN A 31 1.69 0.86 -20.79
N PRO A 32 0.85 1.87 -21.04
CA PRO A 32 -0.60 1.76 -20.85
C PRO A 32 -1.24 0.78 -21.84
N ASP A 33 -0.62 0.54 -23.01
CA ASP A 33 -1.16 -0.40 -24.00
C ASP A 33 -1.15 -1.85 -23.51
N VAL A 34 -0.33 -2.16 -22.49
CA VAL A 34 -0.32 -3.49 -21.85
C VAL A 34 -1.65 -3.78 -21.18
N MET A 35 -2.44 -2.75 -20.82
CA MET A 35 -3.77 -2.91 -20.24
C MET A 35 -4.78 -3.57 -21.18
N THR A 36 -4.46 -3.68 -22.48
CA THR A 36 -5.24 -4.44 -23.46
C THR A 36 -5.03 -5.95 -23.37
N ARG A 37 -4.06 -6.40 -22.56
CA ARG A 37 -3.67 -7.78 -22.38
C ARG A 37 -3.87 -8.24 -20.94
N PRO A 38 -4.08 -9.55 -20.69
CA PRO A 38 -4.22 -10.08 -19.34
C PRO A 38 -3.06 -9.70 -18.41
N GLU A 39 -1.83 -9.71 -18.91
CA GLU A 39 -0.64 -9.31 -18.15
C GLU A 39 -0.63 -7.83 -17.71
N GLY A 40 -1.35 -6.95 -18.39
CA GLY A 40 -1.49 -5.56 -17.96
C GLY A 40 -2.60 -5.34 -16.94
N LEU A 41 -3.68 -6.14 -17.02
CA LEU A 41 -4.78 -6.09 -16.06
C LEU A 41 -4.28 -6.31 -14.63
N ASP A 42 -3.43 -7.32 -14.48
CA ASP A 42 -2.75 -7.63 -13.22
C ASP A 42 -1.23 -7.44 -13.28
N ALA A 43 -0.81 -6.26 -13.75
CA ALA A 43 0.60 -5.93 -13.88
C ALA A 43 1.36 -5.98 -12.55
N GLU A 44 2.57 -6.54 -12.57
CA GLU A 44 3.54 -6.51 -11.48
C GLU A 44 4.19 -5.13 -11.30
N LEU A 45 4.88 -4.94 -10.18
CA LEU A 45 5.76 -3.80 -9.93
C LEU A 45 7.00 -3.83 -10.83
N THR A 46 7.44 -2.64 -11.24
CA THR A 46 8.73 -2.43 -11.91
C THR A 46 9.85 -2.39 -10.87
N GLU A 47 11.10 -2.34 -11.33
CA GLU A 47 12.23 -2.20 -10.41
C GLU A 47 12.19 -0.84 -9.69
N GLU A 48 11.81 0.23 -10.40
CA GLU A 48 11.55 1.54 -9.83
C GLU A 48 10.41 1.48 -8.79
N GLY A 49 9.37 0.67 -9.05
CA GLY A 49 8.31 0.40 -8.08
C GLY A 49 8.84 -0.23 -6.79
N ARG A 50 9.80 -1.16 -6.88
CA ARG A 50 10.42 -1.76 -5.68
C ARG A 50 11.26 -0.75 -4.91
N VAL A 51 11.96 0.16 -5.59
CA VAL A 51 12.69 1.26 -4.96
C VAL A 51 11.73 2.20 -4.23
N GLN A 52 10.59 2.53 -4.84
CA GLN A 52 9.53 3.32 -4.19
C GLN A 52 8.99 2.61 -2.94
N CYS A 53 8.79 1.30 -3.00
CA CYS A 53 8.37 0.52 -1.83
C CYS A 53 9.39 0.57 -0.69
N ALA A 54 10.68 0.50 -1.00
CA ALA A 54 11.76 0.60 -0.02
C ALA A 54 11.82 1.99 0.63
N ALA A 55 11.65 3.06 -0.15
CA ALA A 55 11.56 4.41 0.36
C ALA A 55 10.34 4.59 1.28
N LEU A 56 9.18 4.07 0.86
CA LEU A 56 7.97 4.11 1.67
C LEU A 56 8.13 3.32 2.99
N ALA A 57 8.82 2.17 2.97
CA ALA A 57 9.10 1.40 4.19
C ALA A 57 9.89 2.23 5.22
N GLN A 58 10.84 3.05 4.76
CA GLN A 58 11.60 3.96 5.63
C GLN A 58 10.71 5.05 6.22
N THR A 59 9.76 5.59 5.43
CA THR A 59 8.80 6.59 5.91
C THR A 59 7.79 6.02 6.90
N ILE A 60 7.30 4.81 6.66
CA ILE A 60 6.35 4.12 7.55
C ILE A 60 7.03 3.77 8.88
N GLY A 61 8.28 3.29 8.84
CA GLY A 61 9.03 2.88 10.02
C GLY A 61 8.24 1.91 10.90
N ASN A 62 8.06 2.28 12.16
CA ASN A 62 7.34 1.49 13.17
C ASN A 62 5.87 1.88 13.33
N LEU A 63 5.24 2.41 12.28
CA LEU A 63 3.81 2.72 12.29
C LEU A 63 3.01 1.51 12.81
N LYS A 64 2.21 1.75 13.85
CA LYS A 64 1.29 0.75 14.39
C LYS A 64 0.01 0.76 13.57
N CYS A 65 -0.34 -0.38 13.02
CA CYS A 65 -1.63 -0.60 12.36
C CYS A 65 -2.17 -1.96 12.78
N ASP A 66 -3.51 -2.06 12.82
CA ASP A 66 -4.20 -3.29 13.22
C ASP A 66 -4.44 -4.23 12.03
N VAL A 67 -4.50 -3.68 10.81
CA VAL A 67 -4.76 -4.41 9.57
C VAL A 67 -4.23 -3.64 8.37
N ILE A 68 -3.74 -4.37 7.37
CA ILE A 68 -3.38 -3.84 6.06
C ILE A 68 -4.38 -4.39 5.05
N VAL A 69 -5.02 -3.49 4.29
CA VAL A 69 -6.06 -3.86 3.32
C VAL A 69 -5.60 -3.43 1.92
N THR A 70 -5.76 -4.33 0.94
CA THR A 70 -5.37 -4.09 -0.45
C THR A 70 -6.42 -4.58 -1.42
N SER A 71 -6.40 -4.07 -2.65
CA SER A 71 -7.03 -4.75 -3.79
C SER A 71 -6.32 -6.08 -4.06
N PRO A 72 -6.98 -7.06 -4.72
CA PRO A 72 -6.37 -8.36 -5.05
C PRO A 72 -5.33 -8.28 -6.17
N LEU A 73 -5.00 -7.08 -6.65
CA LEU A 73 -4.07 -6.91 -7.77
C LEU A 73 -2.63 -7.13 -7.30
N THR A 74 -1.84 -7.83 -8.11
CA THR A 74 -0.44 -8.18 -7.84
C THR A 74 0.38 -6.95 -7.46
N ARG A 75 0.26 -5.83 -8.17
CA ARG A 75 0.94 -4.56 -7.80
C ARG A 75 0.56 -4.01 -6.42
N THR A 76 -0.71 -4.13 -5.99
CA THR A 76 -1.13 -3.62 -4.67
C THR A 76 -0.65 -4.55 -3.56
N VAL A 77 -0.73 -5.86 -3.78
CA VAL A 77 -0.22 -6.87 -2.85
C VAL A 77 1.29 -6.77 -2.72
N GLN A 78 2.03 -6.65 -3.83
CA GLN A 78 3.49 -6.45 -3.82
C GLN A 78 3.87 -5.15 -3.12
N THR A 79 3.14 -4.05 -3.36
CA THR A 79 3.41 -2.78 -2.66
C THR A 79 3.28 -2.95 -1.15
N ALA A 80 2.18 -3.56 -0.68
CA ALA A 80 1.97 -3.80 0.73
C ALA A 80 3.04 -4.74 1.33
N ALA A 81 3.32 -5.86 0.66
CA ALA A 81 4.30 -6.84 1.10
C ALA A 81 5.72 -6.27 1.20
N LEU A 82 6.09 -5.34 0.32
CA LEU A 82 7.41 -4.72 0.32
C LEU A 82 7.51 -3.53 1.29
N SER A 83 6.47 -2.70 1.38
CA SER A 83 6.50 -1.48 2.20
C SER A 83 6.18 -1.70 3.68
N PHE A 84 5.40 -2.74 4.01
CA PHE A 84 4.96 -3.01 5.39
C PHE A 84 5.61 -4.27 5.99
N ARG A 85 6.81 -4.65 5.51
CA ARG A 85 7.52 -5.86 5.98
C ARG A 85 7.64 -5.94 7.49
N ALA A 86 7.93 -4.83 8.17
CA ALA A 86 8.06 -4.81 9.63
C ALA A 86 6.74 -5.16 10.34
N GLN A 87 5.63 -4.60 9.87
CA GLN A 87 4.29 -4.84 10.40
C GLN A 87 3.83 -6.28 10.13
N LEU A 88 4.08 -6.79 8.92
CA LEU A 88 3.77 -8.17 8.55
C LEU A 88 4.56 -9.17 9.40
N SER A 89 5.86 -8.93 9.60
CA SER A 89 6.69 -9.74 10.50
C SER A 89 6.25 -9.66 11.97
N ALA A 90 5.61 -8.56 12.37
CA ALA A 90 5.00 -8.41 13.68
C ALA A 90 3.61 -9.09 13.80
N GLY A 91 3.12 -9.73 12.74
CA GLY A 91 1.86 -10.47 12.74
C GLY A 91 0.63 -9.65 12.35
N VAL A 92 0.79 -8.44 11.80
CA VAL A 92 -0.35 -7.66 11.29
C VAL A 92 -0.94 -8.37 10.07
N PRO A 93 -2.26 -8.63 10.04
CA PRO A 93 -2.89 -9.31 8.91
C PRO A 93 -2.91 -8.44 7.66
N LEU A 94 -2.57 -9.04 6.52
CA LEU A 94 -2.76 -8.50 5.19
C LEU A 94 -4.00 -9.13 4.55
N VAL A 95 -5.00 -8.33 4.21
CA VAL A 95 -6.25 -8.78 3.61
C VAL A 95 -6.39 -8.18 2.22
N ALA A 96 -6.47 -9.05 1.20
CA ALA A 96 -6.84 -8.66 -0.15
C ALA A 96 -8.37 -8.74 -0.29
N LEU A 97 -9.01 -7.64 -0.73
CA LEU A 97 -10.45 -7.55 -0.88
C LEU A 97 -10.84 -7.27 -2.33
N GLU A 98 -11.55 -8.23 -2.91
CA GLU A 98 -12.07 -8.20 -4.29
C GLU A 98 -13.31 -7.31 -4.44
N SER A 99 -13.95 -6.96 -3.31
CA SER A 99 -15.29 -6.40 -3.33
C SER A 99 -15.29 -4.94 -3.77
N ALA A 100 -15.66 -4.71 -5.03
CA ALA A 100 -16.34 -3.51 -5.44
C ALA A 100 -17.79 -3.61 -4.94
N CYS A 101 -18.08 -3.09 -3.75
CA CYS A 101 -19.45 -2.75 -3.40
C CYS A 101 -19.69 -1.32 -3.89
N VAL A 102 -20.16 -1.20 -5.13
CA VAL A 102 -20.98 -0.08 -5.59
C VAL A 102 -22.04 -0.60 -6.56
#